data_AF-A0A9P3B2C8-F1
#
_entry.id   AF-A0A9P3B2C8-F1
#
_cell.length_a   1.000
_cell.length_b   1.000
_cell.length_c   1.000
_cell.angle_alpha   90.00
_cell.angle_beta   90.00
_cell.angle_gamma   90.00
#
_symmetry.space_group_name_H-M   'P 1'
#
loop_
_entity.id
_entity.type
_entity.pdbx_description
1 polymer ?
#
loop_
_entity_poly.entity_id
_entity_poly.type
_entity_poly.pdbx_seq_one_letter_code
_entity_poly.pdbx_strand_id
1 'polypeptide(L)'
;MANATPAPVMLRLNKAHYPVTTLGYGKRIGVWFQGCSIHCKDCVSMDTWEPNGGADIAVPALMDWCKAKAAAGGVDGVTFSGGEPFFPAQQAIEHGVQGLRLFVGGCGFFPPASCGGRRGHPGPAR
;
A
#
# COMPACT_ATOMS: atom_id res chain seq x y z
N MET A 1 6.00 33.44 16.25
CA MET A 1 5.26 32.28 16.79
C MET A 1 5.73 31.07 16.00
N ALA A 2 6.53 30.19 16.60
CA ALA A 2 7.03 29.01 15.90
C ALA A 2 5.86 28.04 15.72
N ASN A 3 5.42 27.84 14.48
CA ASN A 3 4.46 26.77 14.18
C ASN A 3 5.15 25.45 14.49
N ALA A 4 4.72 24.78 15.57
CA ALA A 4 5.16 23.44 15.88
C ALA A 4 4.89 22.56 14.65
N THR A 5 5.93 21.91 14.14
CA THR A 5 5.73 20.87 13.12
C THR A 5 4.96 19.75 13.80
N PRO A 6 3.79 19.34 13.30
CA PRO A 6 3.03 18.25 13.92
C PRO A 6 3.89 16.98 13.92
N ALA A 7 3.79 16.21 15.00
CA ALA A 7 4.50 14.95 15.12
C ALA A 7 4.17 14.04 13.92
N PRO A 8 5.15 13.28 13.40
CA PRO A 8 4.92 12.42 12.26
C PRO A 8 3.88 11.36 12.61
N VAL A 9 2.92 11.17 11.70
CA VAL A 9 1.92 10.12 11.82
C VAL A 9 2.62 8.77 11.75
N MET A 10 2.34 7.89 12.72
CA MET A 10 2.94 6.56 12.84
C MET A 10 1.95 5.50 12.36
N LEU A 11 2.46 4.52 11.62
CA LEU A 11 1.73 3.33 11.16
C LEU A 11 2.30 2.10 11.84
N ARG A 12 1.44 1.23 12.39
CA ARG A 12 1.88 -0.09 12.83
C ARG A 12 1.82 -1.07 11.66
N LEU A 13 2.97 -1.48 11.15
CA LEU A 13 3.07 -2.39 10.00
C LEU A 13 3.58 -3.77 10.42
N ASN A 14 2.96 -4.81 9.89
CA ASN A 14 3.50 -6.16 9.95
C ASN A 14 4.65 -6.31 8.95
N LYS A 15 4.43 -5.89 7.69
CA LYS A 15 5.41 -5.98 6.61
C LYS A 15 5.08 -5.02 5.45
N ALA A 16 6.11 -4.67 4.70
CA ALA A 16 6.00 -4.04 3.40
C ALA A 16 6.88 -4.81 2.40
N HIS A 17 6.35 -5.08 1.20
CA HIS A 17 7.05 -5.91 0.21
C HIS A 17 6.91 -5.37 -1.21
N TYR A 18 7.97 -5.52 -1.99
CA TYR A 18 8.02 -5.25 -3.41
C TYR A 18 9.05 -6.17 -4.08
N PRO A 19 8.74 -6.77 -5.24
CA PRO A 19 7.50 -6.66 -5.99
C PRO A 19 6.41 -7.65 -5.52
N VAL A 20 5.16 -7.20 -5.49
CA VAL A 20 3.97 -8.05 -5.28
C VAL A 20 3.15 -8.07 -6.57
N THR A 21 2.90 -9.25 -7.14
CA THR A 21 2.18 -9.43 -8.41
C THR A 21 0.82 -10.11 -8.25
N THR A 22 0.46 -10.52 -7.04
CA THR A 22 -0.77 -11.27 -6.74
C THR A 22 -1.86 -10.41 -6.09
N LEU A 23 -1.55 -9.17 -5.69
CA LEU A 23 -2.46 -8.26 -4.99
C LEU A 23 -2.93 -7.08 -5.86
N GLY A 24 -3.17 -7.34 -7.14
CA GLY A 24 -3.64 -6.39 -8.14
C GLY A 24 -2.78 -6.42 -9.41
N TYR A 25 -3.14 -5.58 -10.38
CA TYR A 25 -2.42 -5.49 -11.65
C TYR A 25 -0.98 -4.98 -11.47
N GLY A 26 -0.05 -5.62 -12.21
CA GLY A 26 1.34 -5.20 -12.33
C GLY A 26 2.23 -5.54 -11.12
N LYS A 27 3.36 -4.84 -11.00
CA LYS A 27 4.27 -4.87 -9.86
C LYS A 27 3.79 -3.87 -8.81
N ARG A 28 3.28 -4.38 -7.71
CA ARG A 28 2.74 -3.56 -6.63
C ARG A 28 3.66 -3.55 -5.43
N ILE A 29 3.59 -2.46 -4.68
CA ILE A 29 4.05 -2.46 -3.30
C ILE A 29 2.89 -2.96 -2.44
N GLY A 30 3.08 -4.07 -1.72
CA GLY A 30 2.14 -4.51 -0.71
C GLY A 30 2.51 -3.95 0.65
N VAL A 31 1.55 -3.37 1.36
CA VAL A 31 1.70 -2.86 2.73
C VAL A 31 0.69 -3.57 3.61
N TRP A 32 1.17 -4.33 4.59
CA TRP A 32 0.34 -5.01 5.59
C TRP A 32 0.52 -4.32 6.93
N PHE A 33 -0.57 -3.79 7.46
CA PHE A 33 -0.72 -3.31 8.82
C PHE A 33 -0.79 -4.45 9.85
N GLN A 34 -0.56 -4.11 11.11
CA GLN A 34 -0.72 -5.01 12.23
C GLN A 34 -2.06 -4.77 12.95
N GLY A 35 -2.67 -5.83 13.44
CA GLY A 35 -3.93 -5.84 14.19
C GLY A 35 -5.12 -6.19 13.30
N CYS A 36 -5.93 -7.17 13.72
CA CYS A 36 -7.19 -7.52 13.06
C CYS A 36 -8.20 -8.03 14.08
N SER A 37 -9.32 -7.35 14.31
CA SER A 37 -10.36 -7.86 15.24
C SER A 37 -11.25 -8.96 14.65
N ILE A 38 -11.19 -9.17 13.33
CA ILE A 38 -12.12 -10.06 12.63
C ILE A 38 -11.74 -11.53 12.86
N HIS A 39 -10.44 -11.83 12.91
CA HIS A 39 -9.89 -13.19 13.05
C HIS A 39 -10.63 -14.22 12.17
N CYS A 40 -10.79 -13.89 10.88
CA CYS A 40 -11.60 -14.70 9.98
C CYS A 40 -11.09 -16.14 9.89
N LYS A 41 -12.02 -17.08 9.75
CA LYS A 41 -11.69 -18.49 9.52
C LYS A 41 -10.83 -18.61 8.26
N ASP A 42 -9.77 -19.41 8.35
CA ASP A 42 -8.82 -19.68 7.26
C ASP A 42 -8.10 -18.42 6.75
N CYS A 43 -7.85 -17.45 7.64
CA CYS A 43 -7.11 -16.23 7.30
C CYS A 43 -5.69 -16.57 6.81
N VAL A 44 -5.31 -16.06 5.65
CA VAL A 44 -3.95 -16.20 5.11
C VAL A 44 -2.91 -15.28 5.77
N SER A 45 -3.37 -14.32 6.57
CA SER A 45 -2.56 -13.29 7.23
C SER A 45 -2.69 -13.36 8.76
N MET A 46 -2.74 -14.56 9.33
CA MET A 46 -2.83 -14.77 10.79
C MET A 46 -1.70 -14.08 11.58
N ASP A 47 -0.54 -13.88 10.94
CA ASP A 47 0.59 -13.12 11.46
C ASP A 47 0.27 -11.65 11.76
N THR A 48 -0.80 -11.12 11.17
CA THR A 48 -1.27 -9.74 11.37
C THR A 48 -2.27 -9.61 12.52
N TRP A 49 -2.70 -10.68 13.18
CA TRP A 49 -3.78 -10.63 14.19
C TRP A 49 -3.37 -9.89 15.46
N GLU A 50 -2.22 -10.23 16.04
CA GLU A 50 -1.79 -9.69 17.33
C GLU A 50 -1.57 -8.17 17.26
N PRO A 51 -2.34 -7.33 17.99
CA PRO A 51 -2.24 -5.87 17.85
C PRO A 51 -0.88 -5.31 18.25
N ASN A 52 -0.18 -5.99 19.17
CA ASN A 52 1.07 -5.51 19.75
C ASN A 52 2.31 -5.92 18.94
N GLY A 53 2.14 -6.70 17.87
CA GLY A 53 3.24 -7.09 16.97
C GLY A 53 3.70 -5.96 16.05
N GLY A 54 4.42 -6.35 14.99
CA GLY A 54 4.83 -5.45 13.91
C GLY A 54 5.87 -4.40 14.34
N ALA A 55 5.96 -3.33 13.55
CA ALA A 55 6.86 -2.20 13.76
C ALA A 55 6.16 -0.86 13.53
N ASP A 56 6.51 0.14 14.34
CA ASP A 56 6.07 1.51 14.15
C ASP A 56 6.90 2.19 13.05
N ILE A 57 6.22 2.57 11.97
CA ILE A 57 6.81 3.18 10.78
C ILE A 57 6.17 4.55 10.56
N ALA A 58 6.99 5.60 10.53
CA ALA A 58 6.52 6.94 10.21
C ALA A 58 6.06 7.01 8.74
N VAL A 59 4.92 7.66 8.48
CA VAL A 59 4.40 7.85 7.11
C VAL A 59 5.45 8.39 6.14
N PRO A 60 6.26 9.43 6.47
CA PRO A 60 7.31 9.91 5.58
C PRO A 60 8.35 8.83 5.21
N ALA A 61 8.76 8.00 6.17
CA ALA A 61 9.72 6.93 5.94
C ALA A 61 9.17 5.86 4.99
N LEU A 62 7.89 5.48 5.15
CA LEU A 62 7.22 4.58 4.21
C LEU A 62 7.15 5.19 2.80
N MET A 63 6.83 6.48 2.70
CA MET A 63 6.77 7.18 1.42
C MET A 63 8.11 7.21 0.71
N ASP A 64 9.20 7.48 1.43
CA ASP A 64 10.54 7.51 0.84
C ASP A 64 10.99 6.13 0.38
N TRP A 65 10.66 5.08 1.14
CA TRP A 65 10.87 3.70 0.70
C TRP A 65 10.06 3.38 -0.57
N CYS A 66 8.79 3.78 -0.64
CA CYS A 66 7.95 3.59 -1.83
C CYS A 66 8.54 4.29 -3.07
N LYS A 67 9.00 5.54 -2.93
CA LYS A 67 9.65 6.30 -4.01
C LYS A 67 10.91 5.58 -4.51
N ALA A 68 11.75 5.09 -3.59
CA ALA A 68 12.95 4.36 -3.93
C ALA A 68 12.64 3.09 -4.75
N LYS A 69 11.58 2.34 -4.40
CA LYS A 69 11.16 1.16 -5.17
C LYS A 69 10.63 1.52 -6.56
N ALA A 70 9.86 2.59 -6.66
CA ALA A 70 9.36 3.06 -7.94
C ALA A 70 10.48 3.51 -8.89
N ALA A 71 11.48 4.22 -8.37
CA ALA A 71 12.64 4.63 -9.13
C ALA A 71 13.49 3.45 -9.63
N ALA A 72 13.53 2.34 -8.88
CA ALA A 72 14.39 1.20 -9.17
C ALA A 72 13.79 0.14 -10.11
N GLY A 73 12.47 -0.07 -10.11
CA GLY A 73 11.88 -1.26 -10.76
C GLY A 73 10.55 -1.08 -11.48
N GLY A 74 10.00 0.14 -11.48
CA GLY A 74 8.64 0.42 -11.95
C GLY A 74 7.60 -0.13 -10.97
N VAL A 75 6.77 0.76 -10.41
CA VAL A 75 5.68 0.41 -9.50
C VAL A 75 4.38 0.80 -10.18
N ASP A 76 3.50 -0.17 -10.41
CA ASP A 76 2.17 0.05 -11.02
C ASP A 76 1.13 0.52 -9.99
N GLY A 77 1.49 0.45 -8.71
CA GLY A 77 0.69 0.99 -7.62
C GLY A 77 1.05 0.39 -6.27
N VAL A 78 0.29 0.80 -5.25
CA VAL A 78 0.41 0.28 -3.89
C VAL A 78 -0.90 -0.40 -3.53
N THR A 79 -0.81 -1.51 -2.79
CA THR A 79 -1.94 -2.20 -2.18
C THR A 79 -1.77 -2.16 -0.68
N PHE A 80 -2.69 -1.49 -0.01
CA PHE A 80 -2.86 -1.57 1.44
C PHE A 80 -3.68 -2.82 1.74
N SER A 81 -3.11 -3.73 2.54
CA SER A 81 -3.69 -5.02 2.91
C SER A 81 -3.73 -5.15 4.43
N GLY A 82 -3.90 -6.39 4.92
CA GLY A 82 -4.35 -6.68 6.28
C GLY A 82 -3.44 -6.16 7.40
N GLY A 83 -3.71 -6.37 8.69
CA GLY A 83 -4.80 -7.16 9.26
C GLY A 83 -6.19 -6.60 8.95
N GLU A 84 -6.72 -5.73 9.79
CA GLU A 84 -7.85 -4.88 9.43
C GLU A 84 -7.31 -3.47 9.21
N PRO A 85 -7.25 -2.97 7.96
CA PRO A 85 -6.75 -1.64 7.64
C PRO A 85 -7.41 -0.55 8.48
N PHE A 86 -8.64 -0.71 8.94
CA PHE A 86 -9.35 0.32 9.71
C PHE A 86 -9.43 0.05 11.23
N PHE A 87 -8.68 -0.93 11.73
CA PHE A 87 -8.58 -1.21 13.17
C PHE A 87 -7.90 -0.02 13.89
N PRO A 88 -8.19 0.27 15.19
CA PRO A 88 -8.11 1.62 15.75
C PRO A 88 -6.74 2.31 15.74
N ALA A 89 -5.65 1.61 15.38
CA ALA A 89 -4.33 2.19 15.15
C ALA A 89 -4.14 2.82 13.75
N GLN A 90 -5.15 2.78 12.87
CA GLN A 90 -5.01 3.13 11.44
C GLN A 90 -5.87 4.28 10.93
N GLN A 91 -6.32 5.20 11.79
CA GLN A 91 -6.75 6.53 11.33
C GLN A 91 -5.68 7.23 10.44
N ALA A 92 -4.44 6.79 10.57
CA ALA A 92 -3.29 7.19 9.76
C ALA A 92 -3.29 6.69 8.30
N ILE A 93 -4.17 5.77 7.89
CA ILE A 93 -4.27 5.34 6.48
C ILE A 93 -4.65 6.50 5.58
N GLU A 94 -5.50 7.42 6.05
CA GLU A 94 -5.87 8.61 5.29
C GLU A 94 -4.62 9.42 4.90
N HIS A 95 -3.70 9.63 5.84
CA HIS A 95 -2.42 10.31 5.59
C HIS A 95 -1.51 9.51 4.64
N GLY A 96 -1.50 8.18 4.77
CA GLY A 96 -0.80 7.30 3.84
C GLY A 96 -1.35 7.42 2.40
N VAL A 97 -2.67 7.36 2.24
CA VAL A 97 -3.36 7.48 0.95
C VAL A 97 -3.19 8.88 0.34
N GLN A 98 -3.27 9.94 1.14
CA GLN A 98 -3.05 11.32 0.69
C GLN A 98 -1.61 11.52 0.19
N GLY A 99 -0.61 11.05 0.93
CA GLY A 99 0.79 11.11 0.53
C GLY A 99 1.05 10.35 -0.77
N LEU A 100 0.37 9.22 -0.95
CA LEU A 100 0.49 8.39 -2.14
C LEU A 100 -0.26 8.95 -3.36
N ARG A 101 -1.36 9.68 -3.15
CA ARG A 101 -2.09 10.37 -4.24
C ARG A 101 -1.23 11.46 -4.88
N LEU A 102 -0.37 12.13 -4.11
CA LEU A 102 0.62 13.07 -4.66
C LEU A 102 1.72 12.35 -5.45
N PHE A 103 2.01 11.09 -5.09
CA PHE A 103 3.01 10.26 -5.74
C PHE A 103 2.51 9.63 -7.06
N VAL A 104 1.25 9.17 -7.10
CA VAL A 104 0.64 8.55 -8.29
C VAL A 104 -0.08 9.57 -9.17
N GLY A 105 -0.49 10.72 -8.62
CA GLY A 105 -1.28 11.76 -9.29
C GLY A 105 -0.48 12.90 -9.93
N GLY A 106 0.85 12.93 -9.77
CA GLY A 106 1.70 13.82 -10.55
C GLY A 106 1.96 13.21 -11.93
N CYS A 107 1.16 13.60 -12.94
CA CYS A 107 1.38 13.39 -14.38
C CYS A 107 2.14 12.10 -14.78
N GLY A 108 1.43 11.06 -15.21
CA GLY A 108 2.01 10.13 -16.20
C GLY A 108 1.79 8.62 -16.06
N PHE A 109 0.81 8.12 -15.30
CA PHE A 109 0.57 6.66 -15.23
C PHE A 109 -0.58 6.12 -16.10
N PHE A 110 -1.26 6.97 -16.86
CA PHE A 110 -2.01 6.49 -18.02
C PHE A 110 -1.15 6.75 -19.26
N PRO A 111 -0.61 5.74 -19.97
CA PRO A 111 -0.33 5.96 -21.37
C PRO A 111 -1.67 6.42 -22.00
N PRO A 112 -1.73 7.52 -22.78
CA PRO A 112 -2.95 8.00 -23.40
C PRO A 112 -3.48 7.09 -24.54
N ALA A 113 -3.40 5.77 -24.37
CA ALA A 113 -3.75 4.79 -25.39
C ALA A 113 -4.75 3.70 -24.95
N SER A 114 -5.27 3.68 -23.72
CA SER A 114 -6.24 2.64 -23.31
C SER A 114 -7.66 3.13 -23.06
N CYS A 115 -7.94 4.42 -23.17
CA CYS A 115 -9.32 4.90 -23.34
C CYS A 115 -9.70 4.86 -24.83
N GLY A 116 -9.92 3.66 -25.37
CA GLY A 116 -10.38 3.49 -26.75
C GLY A 116 -10.00 2.14 -27.37
N GLY A 117 -10.96 1.21 -27.42
CA GLY A 117 -10.95 0.10 -28.37
C GLY A 117 -10.62 -1.27 -27.77
N ARG A 118 -11.65 -2.13 -27.71
CA ARG A 118 -11.54 -3.58 -27.52
C ARG A 118 -10.38 -4.14 -28.36
N ARG A 119 -9.35 -4.68 -27.70
CA ARG A 119 -8.48 -5.71 -28.29
C ARG A 119 -8.51 -6.92 -27.38
N GLY A 120 -8.98 -8.02 -27.96
CA GLY A 120 -9.26 -9.27 -27.26
C GLY A 120 -8.05 -9.80 -26.52
N HIS A 121 -8.32 -10.29 -25.32
CA HIS A 121 -7.42 -11.16 -24.60
C HIS A 121 -7.29 -12.47 -25.39
N PRO A 122 -6.11 -12.95 -25.78
CA PRO A 122 -5.98 -14.36 -26.12
C PRO A 122 -6.21 -15.11 -24.80
N GLY A 123 -7.23 -15.97 -24.80
CA GLY A 123 -7.46 -16.90 -23.69
C GLY A 123 -6.28 -17.86 -23.54
N PRO A 124 -6.13 -18.51 -22.39
CA PRO A 124 -5.06 -19.49 -22.19
C PRO A 124 -5.21 -20.62 -23.23
N ALA A 125 -4.10 -20.96 -23.89
CA ALA A 125 -4.03 -22.09 -24.80
C ALA A 125 -4.39 -23.37 -24.03
N ARG A 126 -5.43 -24.07 -24.49
CA ARG A 126 -5.66 -25.49 -24.22
C ARG A 126 -4.87 -26.32 -25.21
#